data_AF-A0A928LGC0-F1
#
_entry.id   AF-A0A928LGC0-F1
#
_cell.length_a   1.000
_cell.length_b   1.000
_cell.length_c   1.000
_cell.angle_alpha   90.00
_cell.angle_beta   90.00
_cell.angle_gamma   90.00
#
_symmetry.space_group_name_H-M   'P 1'
#
loop_
_entity.id
_entity.type
_entity.pdbx_description
1 polymer ?
#
loop_
_entity_poly.entity_id
_entity_poly.type
_entity_poly.pdbx_seq_one_letter_code
_entity_poly.pdbx_strand_id
1 'polypeptide(L)'
;MLDIRFVRENPDAVKENIKKKFQDEKIPMVDEVIDLDAQRRDIQGKRDALRAERNKLSKENGPLFGALKKAGTDEEKAEIQAKIDANMAKVKADEDELTALENKQAELEERIQTIMYTLP
;
A
#
# COMPACT_ATOMS: atom_id res chain seq x y z
N MET A 1 -6.01 -6.98 -24.32
CA MET A 1 -6.27 -6.82 -22.87
C MET A 1 -7.00 -5.49 -22.73
N LEU A 2 -8.20 -5.49 -22.13
CA LEU A 2 -8.90 -4.24 -21.81
C LEU A 2 -8.05 -3.44 -20.82
N ASP A 3 -8.06 -2.11 -20.92
CA ASP A 3 -7.41 -1.27 -19.92
C ASP A 3 -8.31 -1.21 -18.68
N ILE A 4 -7.76 -1.46 -17.49
CA ILE A 4 -8.48 -1.32 -16.21
C ILE A 4 -9.03 0.11 -16.03
N ARG A 5 -8.38 1.11 -16.62
CA ARG A 5 -8.88 2.49 -16.65
C ARG A 5 -10.20 2.59 -17.41
N PHE A 6 -10.30 1.90 -18.54
CA PHE A 6 -11.52 1.88 -19.34
C PHE A 6 -12.67 1.20 -18.60
N VAL A 7 -12.39 0.08 -17.91
CA VAL A 7 -13.40 -0.61 -17.10
C VAL A 7 -13.91 0.26 -15.95
N ARG A 8 -13.03 1.03 -15.32
CA ARG A 8 -13.39 1.98 -14.26
C ARG A 8 -14.16 3.19 -14.77
N GLU A 9 -13.78 3.74 -15.92
CA GLU A 9 -14.41 4.95 -16.48
C GLU A 9 -15.72 4.65 -17.21
N ASN A 10 -15.86 3.44 -17.78
CA ASN A 10 -17.02 3.03 -18.56
C ASN A 10 -17.53 1.63 -18.16
N PRO A 11 -17.88 1.39 -16.88
CA PRO A 11 -18.32 0.08 -16.41
C PRO A 11 -19.59 -0.39 -17.14
N ASP A 12 -20.53 0.52 -17.40
CA ASP A 12 -21.79 0.20 -18.07
C ASP A 12 -21.58 -0.23 -19.52
N ALA A 13 -20.64 0.41 -20.24
CA ALA A 13 -20.32 0.03 -21.61
C ALA A 13 -19.70 -1.37 -21.68
N VAL A 14 -18.87 -1.73 -20.71
CA VAL A 14 -18.29 -3.08 -20.60
C VAL A 14 -19.39 -4.10 -20.30
N LYS A 15 -20.28 -3.82 -19.32
CA LYS A 15 -21.42 -4.69 -18.99
C LYS A 15 -22.37 -4.86 -20.17
N GLU A 16 -22.69 -3.80 -20.91
CA GLU A 16 -23.54 -3.88 -22.10
C GLU A 16 -22.90 -4.72 -23.22
N ASN A 17 -21.59 -4.61 -23.42
CA ASN A 17 -20.87 -5.42 -24.40
C ASN A 17 -20.87 -6.91 -24.00
N ILE A 18 -20.69 -7.21 -22.72
CA ILE A 18 -20.81 -8.57 -22.16
C ILE A 18 -22.21 -9.15 -22.40
N LYS A 19 -23.27 -8.36 -22.19
CA LYS A 19 -24.66 -8.75 -22.52
C LYS A 19 -24.85 -9.02 -24.00
N LYS A 20 -24.32 -8.15 -24.88
CA LYS A 20 -24.38 -8.35 -26.35
C LYS A 20 -23.66 -9.61 -26.80
N LYS A 21 -22.63 -10.04 -26.06
CA LYS A 21 -21.90 -11.30 -26.28
C LYS A 21 -22.52 -12.51 -25.58
N PHE A 22 -23.68 -12.36 -24.92
CA PHE A 22 -24.38 -13.42 -24.17
C PHE A 22 -23.52 -14.03 -23.05
N GLN A 23 -22.70 -13.21 -22.38
CA GLN A 23 -21.80 -13.65 -21.30
C GLN A 23 -22.21 -13.05 -19.94
N ASP A 24 -23.50 -13.02 -19.65
CA ASP A 24 -24.07 -12.37 -18.45
C ASP A 24 -23.41 -12.81 -17.13
N GLU A 25 -22.89 -14.03 -17.08
CA GLU A 25 -22.10 -14.58 -15.97
C GLU A 25 -20.87 -13.74 -15.60
N LYS A 26 -20.34 -12.93 -16.53
CA LYS A 26 -19.15 -12.08 -16.32
C LYS A 26 -19.49 -10.66 -15.86
N ILE A 27 -20.77 -10.28 -15.84
CA ILE A 27 -21.19 -8.95 -15.37
C ILE A 27 -20.71 -8.67 -13.94
N PRO A 28 -20.81 -9.62 -12.98
CA PRO A 28 -20.29 -9.42 -11.62
C PRO A 28 -18.77 -9.25 -11.57
N MET A 29 -18.03 -9.84 -12.52
CA MET A 29 -16.56 -9.73 -12.57
C MET A 29 -16.10 -8.30 -12.90
N VAL A 30 -16.94 -7.52 -13.58
CA VAL A 30 -16.67 -6.09 -13.82
C VAL A 30 -16.71 -5.31 -12.51
N ASP A 31 -17.69 -5.59 -11.65
CA ASP A 31 -17.80 -4.94 -10.34
C ASP A 31 -16.68 -5.41 -9.40
N GLU A 32 -16.34 -6.71 -9.42
CA GLU A 32 -15.22 -7.27 -8.67
C GLU A 32 -13.90 -6.60 -9.04
N VAL A 33 -13.60 -6.43 -10.34
CA VAL A 33 -12.32 -5.86 -10.77
C VAL A 33 -12.18 -4.38 -10.39
N ILE A 34 -13.30 -3.64 -10.36
CA ILE A 34 -13.33 -2.23 -9.94
C ILE A 34 -13.07 -2.13 -8.45
N ASP A 35 -13.69 -2.99 -7.64
CA ASP A 35 -13.45 -3.04 -6.20
C ASP A 35 -12.01 -3.43 -5.87
N LEU A 36 -11.46 -4.45 -6.55
CA LEU A 36 -10.07 -4.84 -6.39
C LEU A 36 -9.09 -3.72 -6.82
N ASP A 37 -9.37 -2.98 -7.91
CA ASP A 37 -8.56 -1.81 -8.31
C ASP A 37 -8.61 -0.69 -7.26
N ALA A 38 -9.77 -0.46 -6.64
CA ALA A 38 -9.91 0.49 -5.54
C ALA A 38 -9.07 0.05 -4.32
N GLN A 39 -9.18 -1.21 -3.91
CA GLN A 39 -8.36 -1.77 -2.82
C GLN A 39 -6.86 -1.67 -3.12
N ARG A 40 -6.44 -1.96 -4.37
CA ARG A 40 -5.04 -1.84 -4.80
C ARG A 40 -4.54 -0.41 -4.64
N ARG A 41 -5.35 0.57 -5.04
CA ARG A 41 -5.03 2.01 -4.93
C ARG A 41 -4.95 2.48 -3.49
N ASP A 42 -5.87 2.02 -2.64
CA ASP A 42 -5.84 2.34 -1.21
C ASP A 42 -4.59 1.76 -0.53
N ILE A 43 -4.22 0.52 -0.85
CA ILE A 43 -2.99 -0.11 -0.35
C ILE A 43 -1.75 0.66 -0.83
N GLN A 44 -1.73 1.08 -2.09
CA GLN A 44 -0.65 1.91 -2.62
C GLN A 44 -0.53 3.23 -1.86
N GLY A 45 -1.66 3.91 -1.59
CA GLY A 45 -1.67 5.12 -0.76
C GLY A 45 -1.18 4.88 0.67
N LYS A 46 -1.56 3.77 1.30
CA LYS A 46 -1.08 3.37 2.64
C LYS A 46 0.42 3.10 2.65
N ARG A 47 0.95 2.41 1.63
CA ARG A 47 2.41 2.18 1.48
C ARG A 47 3.17 3.49 1.38
N ASP A 48 2.69 4.42 0.55
CA ASP A 48 3.34 5.72 0.38
C ASP A 48 3.31 6.55 1.67
N ALA A 49 2.20 6.50 2.41
CA ALA A 49 2.07 7.14 3.72
C ALA A 49 3.03 6.54 4.77
N LEU A 50 3.09 5.21 4.88
CA LEU A 50 4.02 4.52 5.80
C LEU A 50 5.49 4.81 5.45
N ARG A 51 5.83 4.83 4.16
CA ARG A 51 7.18 5.23 3.72
C ARG A 51 7.52 6.67 4.12
N ALA A 52 6.54 7.58 4.01
CA ALA A 52 6.72 8.96 4.44
C ALA A 52 6.91 9.07 5.96
N GLU A 53 6.12 8.33 6.75
CA GLU A 53 6.23 8.27 8.21
C GLU A 53 7.58 7.70 8.66
N ARG A 54 8.02 6.58 8.07
CA ARG A 54 9.32 5.97 8.30
C ARG A 54 10.49 6.92 8.00
N ASN A 55 10.39 7.67 6.90
CA ASN A 55 11.39 8.67 6.53
C ASN A 55 11.40 9.86 7.51
N LYS A 56 10.23 10.24 8.03
CA LYS A 56 10.12 11.28 9.06
C LYS A 56 10.76 10.81 10.37
N LEU A 57 10.46 9.59 10.83
CA LEU A 57 11.06 8.99 12.02
C LEU A 57 12.59 8.85 11.89
N SER A 58 13.08 8.41 10.73
CA SER A 58 14.52 8.37 10.46
C SER A 58 15.19 9.74 10.56
N LYS A 59 14.52 10.81 10.10
CA LYS A 59 15.04 12.18 10.21
C LYS A 59 15.00 12.69 11.65
N GLU A 60 13.99 12.32 12.42
CA GLU A 60 13.88 12.66 13.86
C GLU A 60 14.97 11.95 14.69
N ASN A 61 15.43 10.77 14.27
CA ASN A 61 16.53 10.05 14.92
C ASN A 61 17.89 10.74 14.74
N GLY A 62 18.16 11.39 13.61
CA GLY A 62 19.42 12.09 13.35
C GLY A 62 19.86 13.08 14.46
N PRO A 63 19.02 14.06 14.86
CA PRO A 63 19.35 14.98 15.95
C PRO A 63 19.41 14.29 17.32
N LEU A 64 18.63 13.23 17.55
CA LEU A 64 18.72 12.43 18.78
C LEU A 64 20.09 11.76 18.92
N PHE A 65 20.63 11.17 17.84
CA PHE A 65 22.00 10.65 17.84
C PHE A 65 23.05 11.74 18.09
N GLY A 66 22.84 12.94 17.56
CA GLY A 66 23.68 14.10 17.83
C GLY A 66 23.62 14.56 19.29
N ALA A 67 22.43 14.54 19.89
CA ALA A 67 22.21 14.85 21.30
C ALA A 67 22.84 13.78 22.21
N LEU A 68 22.73 12.49 21.85
CA LEU A 68 23.35 11.38 22.59
C LEU A 68 24.87 11.55 22.70
N LYS A 69 25.53 11.99 21.62
CA LYS A 69 26.98 12.25 21.61
C LYS A 69 27.39 13.48 22.44
N LYS A 70 26.48 14.42 22.65
CA LYS A 70 26.72 15.67 23.42
C LYS A 70 26.23 15.59 24.86
N ALA A 71 25.46 14.57 25.22
CA ALA A 71 24.92 14.37 26.55
C ALA A 71 26.05 14.17 27.57
N GLY A 72 26.04 14.99 28.61
CA GLY A 72 27.09 15.02 29.64
C GLY A 72 26.84 14.06 30.79
N THR A 73 25.57 13.66 31.01
CA THR A 73 25.14 12.79 32.10
C THR A 73 24.63 11.45 31.59
N ASP A 74 24.76 10.40 32.39
CA ASP A 74 24.29 9.06 32.02
C ASP A 74 22.76 8.95 31.99
N GLU A 75 22.06 9.79 32.75
CA GLU A 75 20.59 9.91 32.75
C GLU A 75 20.07 10.47 31.42
N GLU A 76 20.65 11.57 30.92
CA GLU A 76 20.30 12.14 29.61
C GLU A 76 20.59 11.18 28.46
N LYS A 77 21.72 10.44 28.54
CA LYS A 77 22.05 9.42 27.55
C LYS A 77 21.01 8.30 27.55
N ALA A 78 20.59 7.82 28.71
CA ALA A 78 19.59 6.76 28.82
C ALA A 78 18.23 7.18 28.25
N GLU A 79 17.77 8.41 28.53
CA GLU A 79 16.51 8.92 27.97
C GLU A 79 16.57 9.08 26.44
N ILE A 80 17.67 9.62 25.91
CA ILE A 80 17.83 9.80 24.46
C ILE A 80 17.95 8.44 23.77
N GLN A 81 18.68 7.50 24.35
CA GLN A 81 18.80 6.14 23.84
C GLN A 81 17.44 5.43 23.80
N ALA A 82 16.64 5.53 24.87
CA ALA A 82 15.30 4.96 24.90
C ALA A 82 14.38 5.52 23.79
N LYS A 83 14.49 6.82 23.47
CA LYS A 83 13.74 7.44 22.36
C LYS A 83 14.21 6.92 21.00
N ILE A 84 15.52 6.77 20.80
CA ILE A 84 16.10 6.21 19.58
C ILE A 84 15.63 4.76 19.39
N ASP A 85 15.69 3.94 20.44
CA ASP A 85 15.30 2.53 20.40
C ASP A 85 13.80 2.39 20.12
N ALA A 86 12.95 3.23 20.73
CA ALA A 86 11.52 3.26 20.47
C ALA A 86 11.22 3.64 19.01
N ASN A 87 11.91 4.64 18.46
CA ASN A 87 11.74 5.05 17.07
C ASN A 87 12.26 4.00 16.09
N MET A 88 13.38 3.33 16.40
CA MET A 88 13.88 2.21 15.60
C MET A 88 12.91 1.02 15.60
N ALA A 89 12.30 0.72 16.74
CA ALA A 89 11.28 -0.32 16.84
C ALA A 89 10.07 -0.01 15.95
N LYS A 90 9.62 1.25 15.92
CA LYS A 90 8.55 1.71 14.99
C LYS A 90 8.96 1.58 13.53
N VAL A 91 10.14 2.06 13.17
CA VAL A 91 10.68 1.94 11.80
C VAL A 91 10.72 0.48 11.33
N LYS A 92 11.07 -0.45 12.23
CA LYS A 92 11.09 -1.88 11.93
C LYS A 92 9.66 -2.45 11.77
N ALA A 93 8.73 -2.06 12.64
CA ALA A 93 7.33 -2.46 12.50
C ALA A 93 6.70 -1.94 11.19
N ASP A 94 7.00 -0.69 10.81
CA ASP A 94 6.55 -0.12 9.54
C ASP A 94 7.12 -0.89 8.34
N GLU A 95 8.35 -1.41 8.45
CA GLU A 95 8.99 -2.22 7.41
C GLU A 95 8.32 -3.59 7.25
N ASP A 96 7.97 -4.24 8.36
CA ASP A 96 7.19 -5.48 8.35
C ASP A 96 5.79 -5.25 7.74
N GLU A 97 5.13 -4.15 8.11
CA GLU A 97 3.81 -3.78 7.55
C GLU A 97 3.89 -3.42 6.06
N LEU A 98 4.93 -2.68 5.64
CA LEU A 98 5.18 -2.39 4.22
C LEU A 98 5.34 -3.67 3.42
N THR A 99 6.07 -4.65 3.93
CA THR A 99 6.26 -5.94 3.27
C THR A 99 4.94 -6.71 3.15
N ALA A 100 4.11 -6.69 4.20
CA ALA A 100 2.78 -7.30 4.17
C ALA A 100 1.84 -6.63 3.17
N LEU A 101 1.87 -5.29 3.08
CA LEU A 101 1.10 -4.52 2.10
C LEU A 101 1.60 -4.73 0.67
N GLU A 102 2.91 -4.91 0.48
CA GLU A 102 3.50 -5.28 -0.82
C GLU A 102 2.97 -6.61 -1.34
N ASN A 103 2.93 -7.64 -0.47
CA ASN A 103 2.38 -8.94 -0.83
C ASN A 103 0.88 -8.87 -1.17
N LYS A 104 0.09 -8.18 -0.34
CA LYS A 104 -1.34 -7.96 -0.62
C LYS A 104 -1.57 -7.22 -1.94
N GLN A 105 -0.75 -6.20 -2.23
CA GLN A 105 -0.85 -5.48 -3.48
C GLN A 105 -0.57 -6.41 -4.68
N ALA A 106 0.46 -7.25 -4.59
CA ALA A 106 0.80 -8.20 -5.65
C ALA A 106 -0.33 -9.22 -5.88
N GLU A 107 -0.91 -9.77 -4.81
CA GLU A 107 -2.06 -10.68 -4.89
C GLU A 107 -3.28 -10.03 -5.56
N LEU A 108 -3.61 -8.79 -5.18
CA LEU A 108 -4.70 -8.04 -5.81
C LEU A 108 -4.42 -7.77 -7.29
N GLU A 109 -3.18 -7.43 -7.64
CA GLU A 109 -2.78 -7.15 -9.01
C GLU A 109 -2.85 -8.40 -9.90
N GLU A 110 -2.43 -9.56 -9.39
CA GLU A 110 -2.58 -10.84 -10.07
C GLU A 110 -4.06 -11.22 -10.25
N ARG A 111 -4.88 -10.98 -9.23
CA ARG A 111 -6.33 -11.23 -9.30
C ARG A 111 -7.01 -10.32 -10.33
N ILE A 112 -6.68 -9.04 -10.33
CA ILE A 112 -7.15 -8.07 -11.32
C ILE A 112 -6.74 -8.53 -12.72
N GLN A 113 -5.46 -8.88 -12.94
CA GLN A 113 -4.99 -9.36 -14.24
C GLN A 113 -5.77 -10.60 -14.70
N THR A 114 -5.95 -11.57 -13.82
CA THR A 114 -6.70 -12.80 -14.12
C THR A 114 -8.12 -12.49 -14.58
N ILE A 115 -8.85 -11.63 -13.87
CA ILE A 115 -10.20 -11.22 -14.25
C ILE A 115 -10.17 -10.48 -15.60
N MET A 116 -9.23 -9.54 -15.77
CA MET A 116 -9.08 -8.77 -17.01
C MET A 116 -8.74 -9.62 -18.23
N TYR A 117 -8.05 -10.76 -18.07
CA TYR A 117 -7.82 -11.72 -19.15
C TYR A 117 -9.07 -12.52 -19.53
N THR A 118 -10.00 -12.72 -18.60
CA THR A 118 -11.26 -13.42 -18.85
C THR A 118 -12.35 -12.52 -19.43
N LEU A 119 -12.21 -11.20 -19.28
CA LEU A 119 -13.15 -10.21 -19.81
C LEU A 119 -12.93 -9.99 -21.33
N PRO A 120 -14.01 -9.92 -22.14
CA PRO A 120 -13.94 -10.01 -23.61
C PRO A 120 -13.82 -8.66 -24.34
#